data_AF-A0A1I0G7Z2-F1
#
_entry.id   AF-A0A1I0G7Z2-F1
#
_cell.length_a   1.000
_cell.length_b   1.000
_cell.length_c   1.000
_cell.angle_alpha   90.00
_cell.angle_beta   90.00
_cell.angle_gamma   90.00
#
_symmetry.space_group_name_H-M   'P 1'
#
loop_
_entity.id
_entity.type
_entity.pdbx_description
1 polymer ?
#
loop_
_entity_poly.entity_id
_entity_poly.type
_entity_poly.pdbx_seq_one_letter_code
_entity_poly.pdbx_strand_id
1 'polypeptide(L)'
;MTDRAKKGFTIAELLIAVAIIGILVAVAIPIFNNQMEKAREAHDLATMRSAASAAVELYYAGVHDSASAYAAGMDWNTGGGKEGTNAFGAYDPKTGKFYKSRDLLPAGSKTYGKGTSLDGGTVFESGNPNGAYIATLDYRNAVCMVSMYVLAEHPHVDVYWKYNAGSNKGKYVGLNEGNNVPKYCMRIYIN
;
A
#
# COMPACT_ATOMS: atom_id res chain seq x y z
N MET A 1 -62.95 -32.02 0.19
CA MET A 1 -61.50 -31.77 0.27
C MET A 1 -61.11 -30.97 -0.96
N THR A 2 -60.83 -29.68 -0.84
CA THR A 2 -60.44 -28.83 -1.97
C THR A 2 -58.98 -29.12 -2.31
N ASP A 3 -58.75 -29.85 -3.40
CA ASP A 3 -57.41 -30.04 -3.95
C ASP A 3 -56.88 -28.70 -4.46
N ARG A 4 -55.96 -28.11 -3.72
CA ARG A 4 -55.21 -26.95 -4.17
C ARG A 4 -54.22 -27.44 -5.22
N ALA A 5 -54.56 -27.26 -6.50
CA ALA A 5 -53.67 -27.54 -7.61
C ALA A 5 -52.31 -26.84 -7.36
N LYS A 6 -51.28 -27.63 -7.04
CA LYS A 6 -49.91 -27.15 -6.95
C LYS A 6 -49.46 -26.80 -8.37
N LYS A 7 -49.52 -25.51 -8.74
CA LYS A 7 -48.90 -25.01 -9.96
C LYS A 7 -47.39 -25.28 -9.88
N GLY A 8 -46.89 -26.19 -10.71
CA GLY A 8 -45.47 -26.44 -10.88
C GLY A 8 -44.80 -25.31 -11.67
N PHE A 9 -43.50 -25.12 -11.45
CA PHE A 9 -42.67 -24.14 -12.14
C PHE A 9 -42.53 -24.52 -13.62
N THR A 10 -42.75 -23.59 -14.54
CA THR A 10 -42.60 -23.83 -15.97
C THR A 10 -41.13 -23.66 -16.40
N ILE A 11 -40.72 -24.42 -17.42
CA ILE A 11 -39.37 -24.27 -18.01
C ILE A 11 -39.20 -22.88 -18.63
N ALA A 12 -40.28 -22.29 -19.18
CA ALA A 12 -40.26 -20.94 -19.74
C ALA A 12 -39.95 -19.88 -18.67
N GLU A 13 -40.54 -19.99 -17.47
CA GLU A 13 -40.22 -19.11 -16.34
C GLU A 13 -38.75 -19.22 -15.95
N LEU A 14 -38.19 -20.43 -15.96
CA LEU A 14 -36.76 -20.63 -15.67
C LEU A 14 -35.86 -19.99 -16.73
N LEU A 15 -36.20 -20.14 -18.01
CA LEU A 15 -35.41 -19.60 -19.12
C LEU A 15 -35.37 -18.08 -19.13
N ILE A 16 -36.52 -17.43 -18.87
CA ILE A 16 -36.58 -15.96 -18.76
C ILE A 16 -35.77 -15.48 -17.56
N ALA A 17 -35.84 -16.18 -16.42
CA ALA A 17 -35.07 -15.83 -15.24
C ALA A 17 -33.56 -15.90 -15.49
N VAL A 18 -33.06 -16.97 -16.14
CA VAL A 18 -31.64 -17.11 -16.48
C VAL A 18 -31.19 -16.03 -17.48
N ALA A 19 -32.03 -15.69 -18.47
CA ALA A 19 -31.73 -14.63 -19.42
C ALA A 19 -31.56 -13.26 -18.73
N ILE A 20 -32.45 -12.92 -17.79
CA ILE A 20 -32.35 -11.67 -17.02
C ILE A 20 -31.09 -11.67 -16.14
N ILE A 21 -30.79 -12.78 -15.45
CA ILE A 21 -29.57 -12.91 -14.64
C ILE A 21 -28.32 -12.72 -15.50
N GLY A 22 -28.30 -13.27 -16.72
CA GLY A 22 -27.19 -13.09 -17.65
C GLY A 22 -26.91 -11.63 -17.99
N ILE A 23 -27.95 -10.83 -18.24
CA ILE A 23 -27.83 -9.39 -18.51
C ILE A 23 -27.29 -8.66 -17.28
N LEU A 24 -27.81 -8.97 -16.09
CA LEU A 24 -27.37 -8.34 -14.84
C LEU A 24 -25.89 -8.62 -14.56
N VAL A 25 -25.45 -9.88 -14.73
CA VAL A 25 -24.05 -10.28 -14.51
C VAL A 25 -23.11 -9.58 -15.50
N ALA A 26 -23.49 -9.46 -16.77
CA ALA A 26 -22.67 -8.80 -17.80
C ALA A 26 -22.35 -7.34 -17.47
N VAL A 27 -23.30 -6.61 -16.87
CA VAL A 27 -23.09 -5.22 -16.43
C VAL A 27 -22.41 -5.14 -15.06
N ALA A 28 -22.72 -6.07 -14.15
CA ALA A 28 -22.23 -6.02 -12.77
C ALA A 28 -20.73 -6.30 -12.65
N ILE A 29 -20.17 -7.25 -13.40
CA ILE A 29 -18.76 -7.65 -13.30
C ILE A 29 -17.79 -6.47 -13.54
N PRO A 30 -17.85 -5.72 -14.65
CA PRO A 30 -16.90 -4.63 -14.90
C PRO A 30 -17.03 -3.50 -13.87
N ILE A 31 -18.26 -3.17 -13.44
CA ILE A 31 -18.51 -2.16 -12.41
C ILE A 31 -17.89 -2.60 -11.08
N PHE A 32 -18.16 -3.85 -10.66
CA PHE A 32 -17.64 -4.39 -9.41
C PHE A 32 -16.11 -4.43 -9.41
N ASN A 33 -15.48 -4.83 -10.51
CA ASN A 33 -14.03 -4.87 -10.63
C ASN A 33 -13.41 -3.46 -10.50
N ASN A 34 -13.98 -2.45 -11.16
CA ASN A 34 -13.50 -1.07 -11.06
C ASN A 34 -13.68 -0.50 -9.64
N GLN A 35 -14.81 -0.78 -8.97
CA GLN A 35 -15.04 -0.33 -7.60
C GLN A 35 -14.12 -1.02 -6.59
N MET A 36 -13.86 -2.31 -6.81
CA MET A 36 -12.90 -3.05 -6.00
C MET A 36 -11.50 -2.50 -6.15
N GLU A 37 -11.14 -2.02 -7.33
CA GLU A 37 -9.83 -1.44 -7.57
C GLU A 37 -9.63 -0.11 -6.85
N LYS A 38 -10.58 0.82 -7.02
CA LYS A 38 -10.57 2.08 -6.28
C LYS A 38 -10.49 1.88 -4.76
N ALA A 39 -11.16 0.85 -4.25
CA ALA A 39 -11.10 0.52 -2.83
C ALA A 39 -9.71 0.04 -2.38
N ARG A 40 -8.97 -0.68 -3.25
CA ARG A 40 -7.59 -1.11 -2.99
C ARG A 40 -6.63 0.06 -3.02
N GLU A 41 -6.77 0.97 -3.99
CA GLU A 41 -5.95 2.18 -4.06
C GLU A 41 -6.14 3.08 -2.85
N ALA A 42 -7.40 3.31 -2.46
CA ALA A 42 -7.73 4.09 -1.28
C ALA A 42 -7.13 3.47 -0.01
N HIS A 43 -7.15 2.14 0.10
CA HIS A 43 -6.54 1.40 1.20
C HIS A 43 -5.01 1.53 1.24
N ASP A 44 -4.34 1.39 0.10
CA ASP A 44 -2.88 1.48 0.02
C ASP A 44 -2.41 2.90 0.35
N LEU A 45 -3.12 3.93 -0.13
CA LEU A 45 -2.87 5.31 0.22
C LEU A 45 -3.12 5.61 1.71
N ALA A 46 -4.22 5.10 2.28
CA ALA A 46 -4.50 5.25 3.70
C ALA A 46 -3.39 4.60 4.56
N THR A 47 -2.85 3.46 4.10
CA THR A 47 -1.72 2.80 4.73
C THR A 47 -0.46 3.67 4.69
N MET A 48 -0.14 4.27 3.54
CA MET A 48 1.01 5.18 3.42
C MET A 48 0.88 6.40 4.34
N ARG A 49 -0.32 7.02 4.40
CA ARG A 49 -0.57 8.16 5.30
C ARG A 49 -0.41 7.78 6.77
N SER A 50 -0.91 6.61 7.15
CA SER A 50 -0.79 6.11 8.53
C SER A 50 0.68 5.87 8.90
N ALA A 51 1.46 5.29 7.97
CA ALA A 51 2.89 5.09 8.15
C ALA A 51 3.65 6.41 8.26
N ALA A 52 3.30 7.39 7.41
CA ALA A 52 3.92 8.71 7.43
C ALA A 52 3.64 9.45 8.74
N SER A 53 2.38 9.44 9.19
CA SER A 53 1.98 10.03 10.47
C SER A 53 2.74 9.41 11.64
N ALA A 54 2.84 8.08 11.68
CA ALA A 54 3.55 7.38 12.75
C ALA A 54 5.06 7.72 12.76
N ALA A 55 5.69 7.87 11.59
CA ALA A 55 7.09 8.25 11.52
C ALA A 55 7.34 9.73 11.86
N VAL A 56 6.43 10.62 11.49
CA VAL A 56 6.48 12.03 11.91
C VAL A 56 6.32 12.14 13.43
N GLU A 57 5.43 11.34 14.03
CA GLU A 57 5.30 11.26 15.49
C GLU A 57 6.60 10.80 16.16
N LEU A 58 7.26 9.76 15.62
CA LEU A 58 8.56 9.31 16.12
C LEU A 58 9.63 10.41 16.03
N TYR A 59 9.63 11.21 14.97
CA TYR A 59 10.54 12.34 14.85
C TYR A 59 10.37 13.32 16.01
N TYR A 60 9.13 13.75 16.27
CA TYR A 60 8.84 14.69 17.35
C TYR A 60 9.03 14.06 18.75
N ALA A 61 8.98 12.73 18.85
CA ALA A 61 9.34 11.99 20.05
C ALA A 61 10.86 11.85 20.28
N GLY A 62 11.70 12.39 19.39
CA GLY A 62 13.16 12.45 19.56
C GLY A 62 13.95 11.33 18.87
N VAL A 63 13.38 10.66 17.87
CA VAL A 63 14.10 9.65 17.08
C VAL A 63 15.03 10.33 16.07
N HIS A 64 16.23 10.73 16.52
CA HIS A 64 17.20 11.51 15.72
C HIS A 64 18.57 10.84 15.56
N ASP A 65 18.79 9.68 16.17
CA ASP A 65 20.04 8.93 16.12
C ASP A 65 19.81 7.41 16.07
N SER A 66 20.89 6.64 15.95
CA SER A 66 20.80 5.18 15.87
C SER A 66 20.19 4.54 17.12
N ALA A 67 20.50 5.05 18.31
CA ALA A 67 20.02 4.48 19.57
C ALA A 67 18.50 4.64 19.71
N SER A 68 18.01 5.85 19.46
CA SER A 68 16.58 6.18 19.47
C SER A 68 15.81 5.48 18.34
N ALA A 69 16.39 5.34 17.14
CA ALA A 69 15.80 4.57 16.05
C ALA A 69 15.63 3.08 16.42
N TYR A 70 16.65 2.46 17.01
CA TYR A 70 16.57 1.09 17.47
C TYR A 70 15.53 0.88 18.56
N ALA A 71 15.39 1.84 19.49
CA ALA A 71 14.35 1.82 20.52
C ALA A 71 12.94 1.94 19.93
N ALA A 72 12.78 2.70 18.84
CA ALA A 72 11.53 2.83 18.10
C ALA A 72 11.21 1.64 17.17
N GLY A 73 12.05 0.59 17.16
CA GLY A 73 11.85 -0.59 16.31
C GLY A 73 12.30 -0.39 14.85
N MET A 74 12.96 0.72 14.55
CA MET A 74 13.54 1.03 13.25
C MET A 74 15.02 0.62 13.21
N ASP A 75 15.60 0.59 12.02
CA ASP A 75 17.03 0.43 11.78
C ASP A 75 17.65 1.78 11.37
N TRP A 76 18.98 1.85 11.30
CA TRP A 76 19.73 3.07 11.02
C TRP A 76 20.72 2.88 9.89
N ASN A 77 20.70 3.78 8.92
CA ASN A 77 21.60 3.75 7.77
C ASN A 77 22.34 5.08 7.63
N THR A 78 23.64 5.00 7.36
CA THR A 78 24.55 6.15 7.16
C THR A 78 25.05 6.27 5.70
N GLY A 79 24.57 5.39 4.80
CA GLY A 79 24.95 5.37 3.40
C GLY A 79 24.49 6.63 2.68
N GLY A 80 25.44 7.42 2.16
CA GLY A 80 25.17 8.70 1.48
C GLY A 80 25.58 9.95 2.26
N GLY A 81 26.30 9.80 3.38
CA GLY A 81 26.77 10.93 4.19
C GLY A 81 25.68 11.45 5.13
N LYS A 82 25.88 12.65 5.70
CA LYS A 82 24.96 13.25 6.68
C LYS A 82 23.54 13.38 6.11
N GLU A 83 23.42 13.87 4.88
CA GLU A 83 22.15 14.03 4.16
C GLU A 83 21.46 12.70 3.83
N GLY A 84 22.24 11.64 3.60
CA GLY A 84 21.72 10.29 3.34
C GLY A 84 21.42 9.48 4.59
N THR A 85 21.73 10.01 5.77
CA THR A 85 21.58 9.31 7.04
C THR A 85 20.11 9.30 7.48
N ASN A 86 19.59 8.11 7.75
CA ASN A 86 18.18 7.93 8.05
C ASN A 86 17.89 6.78 9.02
N ALA A 87 16.83 6.96 9.82
CA ALA A 87 16.13 5.85 10.45
C ALA A 87 15.19 5.23 9.41
N PHE A 88 15.16 3.91 9.27
CA PHE A 88 14.27 3.25 8.31
C PHE A 88 13.64 1.99 8.87
N GLY A 89 12.46 1.61 8.37
CA GLY A 89 11.77 0.42 8.86
C GLY A 89 10.58 0.04 8.00
N ALA A 90 10.11 -1.19 8.18
CA ALA A 90 8.84 -1.67 7.66
C ALA A 90 7.71 -1.32 8.61
N TYR A 91 6.63 -0.74 8.10
CA TYR A 91 5.44 -0.40 8.86
C TYR A 91 4.45 -1.57 8.88
N ASP A 92 3.87 -1.87 10.04
CA ASP A 92 2.78 -2.83 10.18
C ASP A 92 1.44 -2.10 10.36
N PRO A 93 0.58 -2.02 9.33
CA PRO A 93 -0.68 -1.30 9.41
C PRO A 93 -1.69 -1.90 10.40
N LYS A 94 -1.49 -3.15 10.84
CA LYS A 94 -2.38 -3.79 11.83
C LYS A 94 -2.08 -3.37 13.25
N THR A 95 -0.82 -3.10 13.55
CA THR A 95 -0.36 -2.80 14.91
C THR A 95 0.12 -1.37 15.08
N GLY A 96 0.36 -0.64 13.98
CA GLY A 96 0.96 0.69 13.98
C GLY A 96 2.46 0.70 14.30
N LYS A 97 3.11 -0.47 14.40
CA LYS A 97 4.51 -0.59 14.81
C LYS A 97 5.47 -0.61 13.61
N PHE A 98 6.70 -0.21 13.88
CA PHE A 98 7.82 -0.37 12.95
C PHE A 98 8.67 -1.60 13.28
N TYR A 99 9.26 -2.15 12.22
CA TYR A 99 10.21 -3.26 12.28
C TYR A 99 11.45 -2.90 11.47
N LYS A 100 12.63 -3.28 11.99
CA LYS A 100 13.95 -2.96 11.39
C LYS A 100 14.07 -3.38 9.93
N SER A 101 13.38 -4.46 9.57
CA SER A 101 13.26 -4.87 8.18
C SER A 101 11.90 -5.48 7.92
N ARG A 102 11.53 -5.51 6.63
CA ARG A 102 10.35 -6.20 6.14
C ARG A 102 10.31 -7.68 6.53
N ASP A 103 11.46 -8.34 6.63
CA ASP A 103 11.52 -9.77 6.93
C ASP A 103 11.07 -10.08 8.36
N LEU A 104 11.15 -9.08 9.26
CA LEU A 104 10.71 -9.14 10.65
C LEU A 104 9.22 -8.84 10.84
N LEU A 105 8.49 -8.42 9.81
CA LEU A 105 7.03 -8.23 9.92
C LEU A 105 6.36 -9.55 10.36
N PRO A 106 5.29 -9.51 11.17
CA PRO A 106 4.51 -10.70 11.49
C PRO A 106 3.90 -11.33 10.23
N ALA A 107 3.77 -12.66 10.19
CA ALA A 107 3.27 -13.38 9.00
C ALA A 107 1.92 -12.81 8.46
N GLY A 108 1.01 -12.43 9.35
CA GLY A 108 -0.27 -11.83 8.96
C GLY A 108 -0.17 -10.42 8.34
N SER A 109 0.97 -9.74 8.46
CA SER A 109 1.24 -8.40 7.94
C SER A 109 2.27 -8.40 6.82
N LYS A 110 2.68 -9.58 6.32
CA LYS A 110 3.68 -9.69 5.25
C LYS A 110 3.13 -9.42 3.84
N THR A 111 1.81 -9.32 3.67
CA THR A 111 1.18 -9.15 2.35
C THR A 111 -0.04 -8.24 2.46
N TYR A 112 0.10 -6.96 2.08
CA TYR A 112 -1.04 -6.03 2.14
C TYR A 112 -1.13 -4.98 1.04
N GLY A 113 -0.12 -4.77 0.20
CA GLY A 113 -0.33 -4.01 -1.04
C GLY A 113 -1.25 -4.79 -1.98
N LYS A 114 -2.25 -4.14 -2.59
CA LYS A 114 -3.33 -4.82 -3.33
C LYS A 114 -3.53 -4.32 -4.77
N GLY A 115 -2.55 -3.64 -5.37
CA GLY A 115 -2.70 -3.02 -6.69
C GLY A 115 -3.10 -3.94 -7.87
N THR A 116 -3.60 -3.33 -8.95
CA THR A 116 -3.82 -3.90 -10.29
C THR A 116 -3.62 -2.85 -11.41
N SER A 117 -3.74 -3.27 -12.67
CA SER A 117 -3.16 -2.58 -13.84
C SER A 117 -3.91 -1.37 -14.42
N LEU A 118 -5.10 -1.00 -13.96
CA LEU A 118 -5.94 0.02 -14.61
C LEU A 118 -6.82 0.74 -13.59
N ASP A 119 -6.36 1.88 -13.08
CA ASP A 119 -7.25 2.86 -12.43
C ASP A 119 -6.84 4.30 -12.76
N GLY A 120 -7.80 5.21 -12.61
CA GLY A 120 -7.83 6.58 -13.12
C GLY A 120 -6.83 7.56 -12.49
N GLY A 121 -5.54 7.25 -12.54
CA GLY A 121 -4.46 8.24 -12.60
C GLY A 121 -4.46 9.31 -11.52
N THR A 122 -4.84 8.98 -10.28
CA THR A 122 -4.70 9.97 -9.20
C THR A 122 -3.24 9.98 -8.77
N VAL A 123 -2.45 10.89 -9.36
CA VAL A 123 -1.11 11.22 -8.88
C VAL A 123 -1.30 11.99 -7.58
N PHE A 124 -0.86 11.43 -6.46
CA PHE A 124 -0.87 12.14 -5.20
C PHE A 124 0.36 13.03 -5.12
N GLU A 125 0.13 14.33 -4.97
CA GLU A 125 1.19 15.30 -4.70
C GLU A 125 1.98 14.85 -3.47
N SER A 126 3.29 14.88 -3.65
CA SER A 126 4.29 14.47 -2.69
C SER A 126 5.43 15.45 -2.80
N GLY A 127 6.23 15.63 -1.75
CA GLY A 127 7.52 16.29 -1.90
C GLY A 127 8.45 15.60 -2.91
N ASN A 128 8.12 14.39 -3.37
CA ASN A 128 8.78 13.71 -4.49
C ASN A 128 8.13 14.12 -5.84
N PRO A 129 8.92 14.63 -6.81
CA PRO A 129 8.41 15.08 -8.11
C PRO A 129 7.78 13.97 -8.97
N ASN A 130 8.09 12.69 -8.70
CA ASN A 130 7.46 11.56 -9.40
C ASN A 130 6.11 11.17 -8.78
N GLY A 131 5.73 11.76 -7.65
CA GLY A 131 4.52 11.43 -6.90
C GLY A 131 4.71 10.28 -5.90
N ALA A 132 3.68 10.06 -5.08
CA ALA A 132 3.72 9.05 -4.02
C ALA A 132 3.51 7.61 -4.48
N TYR A 133 2.67 7.44 -5.51
CA TYR A 133 2.05 6.17 -5.84
C TYR A 133 1.63 6.21 -7.32
N ILE A 134 1.67 5.06 -7.99
CA ILE A 134 1.20 4.91 -9.36
C ILE A 134 0.32 3.67 -9.47
N ALA A 135 -0.95 3.90 -9.80
CA ALA A 135 -1.99 2.89 -9.91
C ALA A 135 -1.59 1.64 -10.69
N THR A 136 -0.88 1.82 -11.81
CA THR A 136 -0.62 0.76 -12.79
C THR A 136 0.43 -0.28 -12.38
N LEU A 137 1.04 -0.14 -11.20
CA LEU A 137 2.05 -1.08 -10.71
C LEU A 137 1.46 -2.21 -9.85
N ASP A 138 2.17 -3.32 -9.83
CA ASP A 138 1.80 -4.46 -8.98
C ASP A 138 2.28 -4.24 -7.55
N TYR A 139 1.35 -3.97 -6.64
CA TYR A 139 1.64 -3.88 -5.20
C TYR A 139 1.34 -5.18 -4.47
N ARG A 140 0.93 -6.26 -5.16
CA ARG A 140 0.66 -7.55 -4.52
C ARG A 140 1.91 -8.04 -3.81
N ASN A 141 1.77 -8.40 -2.54
CA ASN A 141 2.88 -8.81 -1.67
C ASN A 141 3.92 -7.69 -1.43
N ALA A 142 3.60 -6.44 -1.71
CA ALA A 142 4.41 -5.32 -1.25
C ALA A 142 4.08 -5.00 0.22
N VAL A 143 5.06 -4.41 0.89
CA VAL A 143 4.91 -3.80 2.20
C VAL A 143 5.34 -2.34 2.14
N CYS A 144 4.75 -1.55 3.02
CA CYS A 144 5.08 -0.18 3.27
C CYS A 144 6.36 -0.10 4.10
N MET A 145 7.31 0.66 3.59
CA MET A 145 8.58 1.00 4.20
C MET A 145 8.60 2.50 4.45
N VAL A 146 9.32 2.91 5.47
CA VAL A 146 9.49 4.31 5.83
C VAL A 146 10.97 4.59 6.03
N SER A 147 11.41 5.77 5.58
CA SER A 147 12.72 6.34 5.81
C SER A 147 12.55 7.76 6.39
N MET A 148 13.18 8.05 7.52
CA MET A 148 13.20 9.35 8.18
C MET A 148 14.59 9.95 8.04
N TYR A 149 14.73 10.98 7.22
CA TYR A 149 15.99 11.68 6.97
C TYR A 149 16.14 12.82 7.98
N VAL A 150 16.49 12.46 9.20
CA VAL A 150 16.46 13.37 10.36
C VAL A 150 17.65 14.33 10.40
N LEU A 151 18.73 14.01 9.68
CA LEU A 151 19.96 14.79 9.61
C LEU A 151 20.13 15.59 8.31
N ALA A 152 19.15 15.49 7.40
CA ALA A 152 19.16 16.21 6.13
C ALA A 152 18.95 17.73 6.35
N GLU A 153 19.40 18.54 5.40
CA GLU A 153 19.20 20.00 5.36
C GLU A 153 17.72 20.35 5.51
N HIS A 154 16.85 19.57 4.86
CA HIS A 154 15.41 19.61 5.05
C HIS A 154 14.95 18.25 5.60
N PRO A 155 14.75 18.12 6.92
CA PRO A 155 14.27 16.89 7.52
C PRO A 155 12.94 16.45 6.89
N HIS A 156 12.84 15.18 6.53
CA HIS A 156 11.65 14.65 5.86
C HIS A 156 11.46 13.16 6.11
N VAL A 157 10.23 12.71 5.92
CA VAL A 157 9.83 11.30 5.91
C VAL A 157 9.47 10.90 4.50
N ASP A 158 10.06 9.81 4.03
CA ASP A 158 9.70 9.13 2.79
C ASP A 158 9.03 7.80 3.09
N VAL A 159 7.80 7.64 2.58
CA VAL A 159 7.06 6.38 2.64
C VAL A 159 6.98 5.77 1.26
N TYR A 160 7.35 4.50 1.12
CA TYR A 160 7.47 3.82 -0.17
C TYR A 160 7.18 2.32 -0.04
N TRP A 161 7.00 1.67 -1.19
CA TRP A 161 6.67 0.24 -1.23
C TRP A 161 7.88 -0.60 -1.65
N LYS A 162 8.08 -1.73 -0.98
CA LYS A 162 9.04 -2.77 -1.41
C LYS A 162 8.37 -4.14 -1.50
N TYR A 163 8.72 -4.92 -2.52
CA TYR A 163 8.24 -6.28 -2.67
C TYR A 163 8.73 -7.17 -1.52
N ASN A 164 7.84 -8.00 -0.97
CA ASN A 164 8.15 -8.97 0.08
C ASN A 164 8.34 -10.41 -0.40
N ALA A 165 7.90 -10.71 -1.62
CA ALA A 165 7.95 -12.04 -2.18
C ALA A 165 8.33 -12.00 -3.66
N GLY A 166 8.60 -13.17 -4.23
CA GLY A 166 8.97 -13.33 -5.64
C GLY A 166 10.39 -12.87 -5.98
N SER A 167 10.71 -12.89 -7.27
CA SER A 167 12.03 -12.54 -7.82
C SER A 167 12.44 -11.08 -7.56
N ASN A 168 11.47 -10.21 -7.27
CA ASN A 168 11.69 -8.81 -6.97
C ASN A 168 11.75 -8.51 -5.46
N LYS A 169 11.73 -9.52 -4.58
CA LYS A 169 11.81 -9.31 -3.12
C LYS A 169 12.97 -8.38 -2.77
N GLY A 170 12.70 -7.35 -1.97
CA GLY A 170 13.70 -6.34 -1.59
C GLY A 170 13.71 -5.09 -2.47
N LYS A 171 13.26 -5.20 -3.72
CA LYS A 171 13.24 -4.09 -4.67
C LYS A 171 12.10 -3.13 -4.39
N TYR A 172 12.30 -1.86 -4.74
CA TYR A 172 11.26 -0.84 -4.74
C TYR A 172 10.18 -1.20 -5.77
N VAL A 173 8.91 -0.99 -5.42
CA VAL A 173 7.83 -1.03 -6.40
C VAL A 173 7.98 0.19 -7.31
N GLY A 174 8.03 -0.02 -8.63
CA GLY A 174 8.22 1.05 -9.61
C GLY A 174 9.65 1.51 -9.84
N LEU A 175 10.62 0.64 -9.52
CA LEU A 175 12.08 0.73 -9.79
C LEU A 175 12.59 1.95 -10.57
N ASN A 176 13.62 2.59 -10.03
CA ASN A 176 14.68 3.20 -10.83
C ASN A 176 15.89 2.26 -10.75
N GLU A 177 16.30 1.70 -11.88
CA GLU A 177 17.53 0.90 -11.95
C GLU A 177 18.73 1.83 -11.69
N GLY A 178 19.34 1.75 -10.50
CA GLY A 178 20.64 2.37 -10.23
C GLY A 178 20.79 3.19 -8.95
N ASN A 179 19.71 3.66 -8.32
CA ASN A 179 19.79 4.52 -7.13
C ASN A 179 19.16 3.87 -5.90
N ASN A 180 19.80 3.99 -4.73
CA ASN A 180 19.30 3.51 -3.43
C ASN A 180 18.03 4.23 -2.92
N VAL A 181 17.32 4.96 -3.78
CA VAL A 181 16.20 5.85 -3.47
C VAL A 181 14.94 5.39 -4.22
N PRO A 182 13.75 5.38 -3.57
CA PRO A 182 12.51 5.03 -4.25
C PRO A 182 12.19 6.03 -5.38
N LYS A 183 11.75 5.52 -6.54
CA LYS A 183 11.24 6.37 -7.64
C LYS A 183 9.97 7.12 -7.20
N TYR A 184 9.01 6.39 -6.63
CA TYR A 184 7.75 6.90 -6.09
C TYR A 184 7.75 6.77 -4.57
N CYS A 185 7.53 7.88 -3.87
CA CYS A 185 7.37 7.89 -2.42
C CYS A 185 6.51 9.06 -1.95
N MET A 186 5.75 8.86 -0.89
CA MET A 186 5.09 9.95 -0.16
C MET A 186 6.14 10.62 0.70
N ARG A 187 6.55 11.83 0.31
CA ARG A 187 7.49 12.66 1.04
C ARG A 187 6.75 13.74 1.81
N ILE A 188 7.00 13.78 3.12
CA ILE A 188 6.49 14.81 4.03
C ILE A 188 7.69 15.52 4.64
N TYR A 189 7.82 16.82 4.37
CA TYR A 189 8.81 17.66 5.04
C TYR A 189 8.39 17.91 6.49
N ILE A 190 9.37 17.88 7.37
CA ILE A 190 9.22 18.16 8.80
C ILE A 190 9.79 19.57 9.03
N ASN A 191 9.00 20.41 9.69
CA ASN A 191 9.35 21.80 10.01
C ASN A 191 9.76 21.95 11.47
#